data_AF-A0A7X8EA36-F1
#
_entry.id   AF-A0A7X8EA36-F1
#
_cell.length_a   1.000
_cell.length_b   1.000
_cell.length_c   1.000
_cell.angle_alpha   90.00
_cell.angle_beta   90.00
_cell.angle_gamma   90.00
#
_symmetry.space_group_name_H-M   'P 1'
#
loop_
_entity.id
_entity.type
_entity.pdbx_description
1 polymer ?
#
loop_
_entity_poly.entity_id
_entity_poly.type
_entity_poly.pdbx_seq_one_letter_code
_entity_poly.pdbx_strand_id
1 'polypeptide(L)'
;MHDYSAIDKIFRETIDTIRNGQERMFNIAETAREEYIRVKKDFAEVKDRTAEVIKKVDVFEGKNKLVRRRLAEVSRNFDRFSEADIKDAYENVKDIQVKLVLLREQEKQLRERRTELEMRCRNLSQMAEKAEEMVSHVGVAIDFLTSNLENIWGEMEKAQLREKTIFAIIKAQEEERLRIARDIHDGPAQSLVNMVMQAEYCQRLLEMRPGDVNTELEV
;
A
#
# COMPACT_ATOMS: atom_id res chain seq x y z
N MET A 1 22.45 22.78 7.67
CA MET A 1 22.13 22.57 6.24
C MET A 1 22.21 21.10 5.79
N HIS A 2 22.88 20.19 6.52
CA HIS A 2 23.12 18.81 6.06
C HIS A 2 22.04 17.75 6.39
N ASP A 3 21.09 18.01 7.28
CA ASP A 3 20.18 16.97 7.79
C ASP A 3 18.99 16.65 6.84
N TYR A 4 18.53 17.66 6.08
CA TYR A 4 17.27 17.58 5.34
C TYR A 4 17.34 16.73 4.07
N SER A 5 18.48 16.76 3.37
CA SER A 5 18.70 15.94 2.19
C SER A 5 18.77 14.44 2.52
N ALA A 6 19.22 14.09 3.74
CA ALA A 6 19.27 12.71 4.18
C ALA A 6 17.87 12.17 4.48
N ILE A 7 17.03 12.97 5.16
CA ILE A 7 15.63 12.62 5.47
C ILE A 7 14.81 12.46 4.19
N ASP A 8 14.93 13.39 3.23
CA ASP A 8 14.22 13.29 1.94
C ASP A 8 14.62 12.01 1.18
N LYS A 9 15.92 11.69 1.17
CA LYS A 9 16.42 10.48 0.52
C LYS A 9 15.86 9.20 1.15
N ILE A 10 15.92 9.09 2.47
CA ILE A 10 15.38 7.92 3.21
C ILE A 10 13.89 7.77 2.94
N PHE A 11 13.16 8.87 2.91
CA PHE A 11 11.72 8.83 2.68
C PHE A 11 11.37 8.39 1.25
N ARG A 12 12.07 8.93 0.24
CA ARG A 12 11.89 8.48 -1.16
C ARG A 12 12.20 7.00 -1.31
N GLU A 13 13.30 6.52 -0.72
CA GLU A 13 13.63 5.09 -0.70
C GLU A 13 12.53 4.26 -0.02
N THR A 14 11.92 4.78 1.06
CA THR A 14 10.80 4.13 1.75
C THR A 14 9.55 4.08 0.86
N ILE A 15 9.18 5.18 0.19
CA ILE A 15 8.07 5.18 -0.75
C ILE A 15 8.32 4.21 -1.91
N ASP A 16 9.52 4.20 -2.47
CA ASP A 16 9.86 3.33 -3.60
C ASP A 16 9.81 1.85 -3.20
N THR A 17 10.27 1.50 -2.00
CA THR A 17 10.14 0.13 -1.49
C THR A 17 8.68 -0.29 -1.27
N ILE A 18 7.84 0.62 -0.78
CA ILE A 18 6.39 0.38 -0.63
C ILE A 18 5.71 0.24 -2.00
N ARG A 19 6.05 1.09 -2.99
CA ARG A 19 5.54 0.99 -4.37
C ARG A 19 5.92 -0.33 -5.03
N ASN A 20 7.17 -0.77 -4.87
CA ASN A 20 7.60 -2.09 -5.34
C ASN A 20 6.81 -3.22 -4.66
N GLY A 21 6.45 -3.04 -3.38
CA GLY A 21 5.52 -3.93 -2.68
C GLY A 21 4.13 -3.95 -3.31
N GLN A 22 3.59 -2.78 -3.65
CA GLN A 22 2.30 -2.62 -4.31
C GLN A 22 2.25 -3.34 -5.66
N GLU A 23 3.28 -3.19 -6.49
CA GLU A 23 3.39 -3.87 -7.78
C GLU A 23 3.45 -5.40 -7.62
N ARG A 24 4.19 -5.90 -6.63
CA ARG A 24 4.20 -7.35 -6.32
C ARG A 24 2.82 -7.86 -5.92
N MET A 25 2.08 -7.12 -5.10
CA MET A 25 0.73 -7.51 -4.69
C MET A 25 -0.24 -7.49 -5.88
N PHE A 26 -0.12 -6.51 -6.78
CA PHE A 26 -0.88 -6.49 -8.02
C PHE A 26 -0.61 -7.74 -8.87
N ASN A 27 0.67 -8.10 -9.05
CA ASN A 27 1.06 -9.31 -9.78
C ASN A 27 0.51 -10.60 -9.12
N ILE A 28 0.47 -10.66 -7.80
CA ILE A 28 -0.16 -11.78 -7.06
C ILE A 28 -1.66 -11.85 -7.36
N ALA A 29 -2.36 -10.71 -7.33
CA ALA A 29 -3.79 -10.64 -7.63
C ALA A 29 -4.10 -11.13 -9.05
N GLU A 30 -3.35 -10.64 -10.04
CA GLU A 30 -3.48 -11.05 -11.45
C GLU A 30 -3.21 -12.55 -11.62
N THR A 31 -2.09 -13.05 -11.09
CA THR A 31 -1.72 -14.47 -11.18
C THR A 31 -2.79 -15.36 -10.53
N ALA A 32 -3.31 -14.96 -9.36
CA ALA A 32 -4.38 -15.69 -8.69
C ALA A 32 -5.68 -15.69 -9.49
N ARG A 33 -6.03 -14.58 -10.15
CA ARG A 33 -7.22 -14.48 -11.01
C ARG A 33 -7.08 -15.37 -12.25
N GLU A 34 -5.92 -15.37 -12.89
CA GLU A 34 -5.67 -16.25 -14.05
C GLU A 34 -5.75 -17.74 -13.66
N GLU A 35 -5.08 -18.12 -12.57
CA GLU A 35 -5.13 -19.49 -12.04
C GLU A 35 -6.56 -19.88 -11.66
N TYR A 36 -7.33 -18.96 -11.07
CA TYR A 36 -8.73 -19.19 -10.75
C TYR A 36 -9.54 -19.52 -12.00
N ILE A 37 -9.36 -18.77 -13.09
CA ILE A 37 -10.05 -19.03 -14.37
C ILE A 37 -9.68 -20.41 -14.92
N ARG A 38 -8.40 -20.79 -14.88
CA ARG A 38 -7.91 -22.11 -15.31
C ARG A 38 -8.56 -23.23 -14.49
N VAL A 39 -8.45 -23.16 -13.16
CA VAL A 39 -9.00 -24.17 -12.23
C VAL A 39 -10.52 -24.25 -12.31
N LYS A 40 -11.21 -23.13 -12.54
CA LYS A 40 -12.67 -23.09 -12.70
C LYS A 40 -13.13 -23.83 -13.95
N LYS A 41 -12.36 -23.77 -15.04
CA LYS A 41 -12.63 -24.55 -16.26
C LYS A 41 -12.49 -26.05 -15.99
N ASP A 42 -11.40 -26.46 -15.35
CA ASP A 42 -11.17 -27.86 -14.97
C ASP A 42 -12.25 -28.37 -14.01
N PHE A 43 -12.66 -27.54 -13.06
CA PHE A 43 -13.74 -27.84 -12.13
C PHE A 43 -15.07 -28.10 -12.85
N ALA A 44 -15.40 -27.28 -13.86
CA ALA A 44 -16.60 -27.47 -14.66
C ALA A 44 -16.57 -28.81 -15.42
N GLU A 45 -15.44 -29.15 -16.04
CA GLU A 45 -15.28 -30.42 -16.75
C GLU A 45 -15.41 -31.62 -15.80
N VAL A 46 -14.72 -31.59 -14.65
CA VAL A 46 -14.80 -32.65 -13.65
C VAL A 46 -16.21 -32.78 -13.09
N LYS A 47 -16.92 -31.66 -12.88
CA LYS A 47 -18.30 -31.65 -12.41
C LYS A 47 -19.24 -32.35 -13.41
N ASP A 48 -19.11 -32.07 -14.69
CA ASP A 48 -19.93 -32.69 -15.74
C ASP A 48 -19.62 -34.19 -15.86
N ARG A 49 -18.33 -34.56 -15.89
CA ARG A 49 -17.90 -35.97 -15.86
C ARG A 49 -18.42 -36.73 -14.63
N THR A 50 -18.38 -36.10 -13.46
CA THR A 50 -18.92 -36.68 -12.22
C THR A 50 -20.41 -36.99 -12.39
N ALA A 51 -21.19 -36.05 -12.94
CA ALA A 51 -22.62 -36.22 -13.17
C ALA A 51 -22.92 -37.35 -14.16
N GLU A 52 -22.12 -37.53 -15.20
CA GLU A 52 -22.25 -38.66 -16.13
C GLU A 52 -21.97 -40.00 -15.47
N VAL A 53 -20.91 -40.09 -14.65
CA VAL A 53 -20.56 -41.35 -13.96
C VAL A 53 -21.61 -41.70 -12.92
N ILE A 54 -22.15 -40.73 -12.18
CA ILE A 54 -23.28 -40.95 -11.25
C ILE A 54 -24.46 -41.59 -11.99
N LYS A 55 -24.86 -41.03 -13.14
CA LYS A 55 -25.95 -41.62 -13.96
C LYS A 55 -25.63 -43.05 -14.39
N LYS A 56 -24.38 -43.34 -14.77
CA LYS A 56 -23.95 -44.71 -15.12
C LYS A 56 -24.04 -45.65 -13.93
N VAL A 57 -23.61 -45.22 -12.74
CA VAL A 57 -23.72 -46.00 -11.50
C VAL A 57 -25.19 -46.33 -11.21
N ASP A 58 -26.10 -45.35 -11.26
CA ASP A 58 -27.53 -45.55 -11.03
C ASP A 58 -28.14 -46.60 -11.98
N VAL A 59 -27.78 -46.53 -13.27
CA VAL A 59 -28.23 -47.51 -14.27
C VAL A 59 -27.70 -48.92 -13.93
N PHE A 60 -26.42 -49.04 -13.58
CA PHE A 60 -25.82 -50.34 -13.25
C PHE A 60 -26.31 -50.90 -11.91
N GLU A 61 -26.69 -50.05 -10.95
CA GLU A 61 -27.38 -50.47 -9.73
C GLU A 61 -28.75 -51.08 -10.06
N GLY A 62 -29.51 -50.44 -10.95
CA GLY A 62 -30.77 -50.98 -11.45
C GLY A 62 -30.60 -52.34 -12.11
N LYS A 63 -29.61 -52.46 -13.01
CA LYS A 63 -29.26 -53.75 -13.66
C LYS A 63 -28.85 -54.82 -12.66
N ASN A 64 -28.01 -54.47 -11.68
CA ASN A 64 -27.56 -55.40 -10.63
C ASN A 64 -28.74 -55.96 -9.82
N LYS A 65 -29.72 -55.12 -9.47
CA LYS A 65 -30.96 -55.57 -8.80
C LYS A 65 -31.78 -56.53 -9.68
N LEU A 66 -31.80 -56.31 -10.99
CA LEU A 66 -32.57 -57.15 -11.93
C LEU A 66 -31.92 -58.52 -12.13
N VAL A 67 -30.60 -58.57 -12.38
CA VAL A 67 -29.90 -59.85 -12.57
C VAL A 67 -29.80 -60.67 -11.29
N ARG A 68 -29.70 -60.03 -10.11
CA ARG A 68 -29.78 -60.75 -8.83
C ARG A 68 -31.16 -61.40 -8.61
N ARG A 69 -32.24 -60.73 -9.02
CA ARG A 69 -33.59 -61.34 -8.99
C ARG A 69 -33.69 -62.54 -9.93
N ARG A 70 -33.14 -62.41 -11.15
CA ARG A 70 -33.13 -63.52 -12.11
C ARG A 70 -32.31 -64.70 -11.60
N LEU A 71 -31.13 -64.48 -11.05
CA LEU A 71 -30.32 -65.54 -10.43
C LEU A 71 -31.11 -66.24 -9.31
N ALA A 72 -31.78 -65.49 -8.42
CA ALA A 72 -32.59 -66.07 -7.36
C ALA A 72 -33.79 -66.89 -7.88
N GLU A 73 -34.37 -66.52 -9.03
CA GLU A 73 -35.45 -67.26 -9.68
C GLU A 73 -34.95 -68.57 -10.30
N VAL A 74 -33.84 -68.52 -11.05
CA VAL A 74 -33.24 -69.67 -11.73
C VAL A 74 -32.67 -70.66 -10.70
N SER A 75 -32.03 -70.16 -9.64
CA SER A 75 -31.55 -70.99 -8.52
C SER A 75 -32.64 -71.50 -7.58
N ARG A 76 -33.92 -71.13 -7.74
CA ARG A 76 -35.04 -71.71 -6.99
C ARG A 76 -35.78 -72.80 -7.75
N ASN A 77 -35.69 -72.81 -9.08
CA ASN A 77 -36.48 -73.66 -9.96
C ASN A 77 -35.59 -74.65 -10.74
N PHE A 78 -34.83 -75.48 -10.03
CA PHE A 78 -33.87 -76.43 -10.62
C PHE A 78 -34.51 -77.46 -11.57
N ASP A 79 -35.79 -77.76 -11.39
CA ASP A 79 -36.52 -78.69 -12.27
C ASP A 79 -36.85 -78.08 -13.65
N ARG A 80 -36.72 -76.76 -13.79
CA ARG A 80 -37.18 -76.00 -14.97
C ARG A 80 -36.04 -75.34 -15.75
N PHE A 81 -34.84 -75.27 -15.18
CA PHE A 81 -33.68 -74.62 -15.76
C PHE A 81 -32.48 -75.56 -15.76
N SER A 82 -31.69 -75.52 -16.82
CA SER A 82 -30.49 -76.36 -16.95
C SER A 82 -29.32 -75.80 -16.15
N GLU A 83 -28.30 -76.63 -15.94
CA GLU A 83 -27.03 -76.20 -15.32
C GLU A 83 -26.36 -75.07 -16.13
N ALA A 84 -26.50 -75.09 -17.46
CA ALA A 84 -26.02 -74.02 -18.32
C ALA A 84 -26.75 -72.68 -18.03
N ASP A 85 -28.08 -72.71 -17.85
CA ASP A 85 -28.87 -71.50 -17.53
C ASP A 85 -28.48 -70.89 -16.18
N ILE A 86 -28.20 -71.73 -15.18
CA ILE A 86 -27.73 -71.29 -13.86
C ILE A 86 -26.34 -70.63 -13.97
N LYS A 87 -25.45 -71.26 -14.73
CA LYS A 87 -24.09 -70.75 -14.97
C LYS A 87 -24.12 -69.41 -15.69
N ASP A 88 -24.93 -69.28 -16.74
CA ASP A 88 -25.11 -68.03 -17.48
C ASP A 88 -25.67 -66.91 -16.58
N ALA A 89 -26.65 -67.21 -15.72
CA ALA A 89 -27.18 -66.24 -14.76
C ALA A 89 -26.11 -65.78 -13.77
N TYR A 90 -25.24 -66.69 -13.30
CA TYR A 90 -24.16 -66.37 -12.38
C TYR A 90 -23.08 -65.52 -13.04
N GLU A 91 -22.65 -65.85 -14.26
CA GLU A 91 -21.69 -65.08 -15.04
C GLU A 91 -22.21 -63.65 -15.31
N ASN A 92 -23.48 -63.52 -15.69
CA ASN A 92 -24.12 -62.21 -15.88
C ASN A 92 -24.12 -61.35 -14.60
N VAL A 93 -24.38 -61.96 -13.44
CA VAL A 93 -24.31 -61.24 -12.14
C VAL A 93 -22.89 -60.78 -11.87
N LYS A 94 -21.90 -61.64 -12.09
CA LYS A 94 -20.48 -61.33 -11.87
C LYS A 94 -20.04 -60.16 -12.75
N ASP A 95 -20.37 -60.17 -14.03
CA ASP A 95 -20.00 -59.11 -14.98
C ASP A 95 -20.58 -57.75 -14.61
N ILE A 96 -21.86 -57.72 -14.21
CA ILE A 96 -22.51 -56.48 -13.77
C ILE A 96 -21.91 -55.99 -12.45
N GLN A 97 -21.58 -56.88 -11.52
CA GLN A 97 -20.93 -56.50 -10.26
C GLN A 97 -19.55 -55.90 -10.49
N VAL A 98 -18.71 -56.52 -11.34
CA VAL A 98 -17.38 -55.99 -11.66
C VAL A 98 -17.50 -54.58 -12.27
N LYS A 99 -18.41 -54.39 -13.23
CA LYS A 99 -18.65 -53.07 -13.84
C LYS A 99 -19.15 -52.04 -12.83
N LEU A 100 -20.06 -52.43 -11.93
CA LEU A 100 -20.60 -51.55 -10.90
C LEU A 100 -19.52 -51.11 -9.91
N VAL A 101 -18.63 -52.01 -9.48
CA VAL A 101 -17.51 -51.68 -8.59
C VAL A 101 -16.57 -50.70 -9.27
N LEU A 102 -16.21 -50.92 -10.53
CA LEU A 102 -15.35 -50.02 -11.31
C LEU A 102 -15.97 -48.62 -11.43
N LEU A 103 -17.26 -48.53 -11.77
CA LEU A 103 -17.95 -47.25 -11.92
C LEU A 103 -18.04 -46.50 -10.58
N ARG A 104 -18.30 -47.19 -9.47
CA ARG A 104 -18.32 -46.58 -8.13
C ARG A 104 -16.95 -46.05 -7.71
N GLU A 105 -15.88 -46.76 -8.03
CA GLU A 105 -14.52 -46.28 -7.77
C GLU A 105 -14.21 -45.03 -8.60
N GLN A 106 -14.57 -45.02 -9.89
CA GLN A 106 -14.44 -43.83 -10.74
C GLN A 106 -15.25 -42.65 -10.21
N GLU A 107 -16.49 -42.90 -9.76
CA GLU A 107 -17.35 -41.88 -9.16
C GLU A 107 -16.70 -41.25 -7.93
N LYS A 108 -16.16 -42.10 -7.04
CA LYS A 108 -15.48 -41.66 -5.82
C LYS A 108 -14.29 -40.76 -6.15
N GLN A 109 -13.42 -41.19 -7.05
CA GLN A 109 -12.25 -40.41 -7.46
C GLN A 109 -12.63 -39.05 -8.07
N LEU A 110 -13.66 -39.02 -8.92
CA LEU A 110 -14.17 -37.78 -9.50
C LEU A 110 -14.78 -36.85 -8.46
N ARG A 111 -15.52 -37.37 -7.48
CA ARG A 111 -16.08 -36.58 -6.37
C ARG A 111 -14.99 -35.97 -5.49
N GLU A 112 -13.93 -36.73 -5.19
CA GLU A 112 -12.76 -36.24 -4.44
C GLU A 112 -12.07 -35.11 -5.21
N ARG A 113 -11.78 -35.33 -6.50
CA ARG A 113 -11.17 -34.32 -7.37
C ARG A 113 -12.01 -33.06 -7.52
N ARG A 114 -13.34 -33.21 -7.67
CA ARG A 114 -14.27 -32.09 -7.70
C ARG A 114 -14.17 -31.25 -6.43
N THR A 115 -14.15 -31.90 -5.27
CA THR A 115 -14.09 -31.22 -3.97
C THR A 115 -12.76 -30.48 -3.78
N GLU A 116 -11.65 -31.09 -4.20
CA GLU A 116 -10.33 -30.45 -4.20
C GLU A 116 -10.32 -29.18 -5.07
N LEU A 117 -10.83 -29.28 -6.30
CA LEU A 117 -10.90 -28.16 -7.25
C LEU A 117 -11.83 -27.05 -6.77
N GLU A 118 -12.93 -27.38 -6.09
CA GLU A 118 -13.83 -26.42 -5.46
C GLU A 118 -13.13 -25.60 -4.37
N MET A 119 -12.43 -26.29 -3.46
CA MET A 119 -11.63 -25.62 -2.42
C MET A 119 -10.54 -24.74 -3.03
N ARG A 120 -9.86 -25.23 -4.07
CA ARG A 120 -8.83 -24.45 -4.78
C ARG A 120 -9.40 -23.21 -5.44
N CYS A 121 -10.56 -23.31 -6.11
CA CYS A 121 -11.28 -22.15 -6.65
C CYS A 121 -11.57 -21.10 -5.57
N ARG A 122 -12.11 -21.53 -4.42
CA ARG A 122 -12.44 -20.63 -3.31
C ARG A 122 -11.20 -19.92 -2.77
N ASN A 123 -10.11 -20.67 -2.56
CA ASN A 123 -8.87 -20.12 -2.03
C ASN A 123 -8.22 -19.11 -2.99
N LEU A 124 -8.19 -19.42 -4.29
CA LEU A 124 -7.64 -18.50 -5.31
C LEU A 124 -8.46 -17.22 -5.41
N SER A 125 -9.80 -17.31 -5.36
CA SER A 125 -10.68 -16.14 -5.35
C SER A 125 -10.41 -15.25 -4.15
N GLN A 126 -10.31 -15.83 -2.94
CA GLN A 126 -10.02 -15.07 -1.73
C GLN A 126 -8.63 -14.46 -1.73
N MET A 127 -7.64 -15.13 -2.34
CA MET A 127 -6.29 -14.61 -2.45
C MET A 127 -6.22 -13.41 -3.40
N ALA A 128 -6.94 -13.45 -4.53
CA ALA A 128 -7.04 -12.33 -5.44
C ALA A 128 -7.70 -11.11 -4.77
N GLU A 129 -8.85 -11.31 -4.10
CA GLU A 129 -9.57 -10.25 -3.38
C GLU A 129 -8.71 -9.59 -2.29
N LYS A 130 -8.05 -10.39 -1.45
CA LYS A 130 -7.14 -9.85 -0.42
C LYS A 130 -5.98 -9.07 -1.01
N ALA A 131 -5.41 -9.54 -2.12
CA ALA A 131 -4.31 -8.84 -2.79
C ALA A 131 -4.77 -7.49 -3.35
N GLU A 132 -5.98 -7.41 -3.91
CA GLU A 132 -6.58 -6.15 -4.38
C GLU A 132 -6.84 -5.17 -3.24
N GLU A 133 -7.40 -5.65 -2.12
CA GLU A 133 -7.60 -4.83 -0.92
C GLU A 133 -6.28 -4.25 -0.40
N MET A 134 -5.22 -5.06 -0.33
CA MET A 134 -3.90 -4.60 0.10
C MET A 134 -3.30 -3.56 -0.86
N VAL A 135 -3.48 -3.73 -2.18
CA VAL A 135 -3.04 -2.73 -3.18
C VAL A 135 -3.73 -1.39 -2.96
N SER A 136 -5.04 -1.41 -2.68
CA SER A 136 -5.84 -0.22 -2.37
C SER A 136 -5.36 0.47 -1.08
N HIS A 137 -5.21 -0.30 0.00
CA HIS A 137 -4.74 0.24 1.29
C HIS A 137 -3.33 0.83 1.21
N VAL A 138 -2.42 0.18 0.48
CA VAL A 138 -1.07 0.71 0.27
C VAL A 138 -1.09 1.97 -0.58
N GLY A 139 -1.96 2.06 -1.58
CA GLY A 139 -2.16 3.29 -2.37
C GLY A 139 -2.53 4.47 -1.47
N VAL A 140 -3.57 4.32 -0.64
CA VAL A 140 -4.00 5.36 0.31
C VAL A 140 -2.88 5.72 1.30
N ALA A 141 -2.12 4.74 1.79
CA ALA A 141 -1.01 5.00 2.70
C ALA A 141 0.11 5.81 2.04
N ILE A 142 0.48 5.50 0.79
CA ILE A 142 1.46 6.28 0.02
C ILE A 142 0.99 7.72 -0.16
N ASP A 143 -0.27 7.92 -0.54
CA ASP A 143 -0.84 9.26 -0.75
C ASP A 143 -0.81 10.09 0.53
N PHE A 144 -1.20 9.48 1.66
CA PHE A 144 -1.16 10.13 2.96
C PHE A 144 0.26 10.49 3.41
N LEU A 145 1.21 9.56 3.25
CA LEU A 145 2.62 9.78 3.56
C LEU A 145 3.21 10.92 2.71
N THR A 146 2.92 10.92 1.41
CA THR A 146 3.41 11.94 0.47
C THR A 146 2.84 13.32 0.80
N SER A 147 1.54 13.43 1.01
CA SER A 147 0.87 14.69 1.34
C SER A 147 1.36 15.27 2.68
N ASN A 148 1.53 14.43 3.71
CA ASN A 148 2.04 14.89 5.00
C ASN A 148 3.48 15.40 4.90
N LEU A 149 4.32 14.78 4.06
CA LEU A 149 5.67 15.28 3.84
C LEU A 149 5.70 16.63 3.14
N GLU A 150 4.90 16.82 2.10
CA GLU A 150 4.80 18.11 1.41
C GLU A 150 4.39 19.21 2.39
N ASN A 151 3.46 18.92 3.29
CA ASN A 151 3.05 19.84 4.36
C ASN A 151 4.20 20.16 5.32
N ILE A 152 4.95 19.16 5.77
CA ILE A 152 6.11 19.34 6.67
C ILE A 152 7.17 20.21 5.98
N TRP A 153 7.49 19.95 4.72
CA TRP A 153 8.44 20.76 3.96
C TRP A 153 8.00 22.22 3.85
N GLY A 154 6.71 22.46 3.57
CA GLY A 154 6.15 23.81 3.52
C GLY A 154 6.24 24.56 4.86
N GLU A 155 5.94 23.91 5.98
CA GLU A 155 6.09 24.52 7.31
C GLU A 155 7.55 24.79 7.69
N MET A 156 8.45 23.89 7.29
CA MET A 156 9.89 24.05 7.54
C MET A 156 10.49 25.19 6.72
N GLU A 157 10.12 25.35 5.45
CA GLU A 157 10.56 26.48 4.63
C GLU A 157 10.14 27.82 5.23
N LYS A 158 8.89 27.91 5.72
CA LYS A 158 8.40 29.08 6.47
C LYS A 158 9.19 29.34 7.74
N ALA A 159 9.57 28.30 8.48
CA ALA A 159 10.38 28.43 9.69
C ALA A 159 11.80 28.97 9.36
N GLN A 160 12.43 28.44 8.32
CA GLN A 160 13.75 28.91 7.87
C GLN A 160 13.71 30.37 7.37
N LEU A 161 12.66 30.75 6.64
CA LEU A 161 12.47 32.14 6.22
C LEU A 161 12.28 33.07 7.42
N ARG A 162 11.51 32.65 8.43
CA ARG A 162 11.35 33.38 9.69
C ARG A 162 12.68 33.56 10.40
N GLU A 163 13.49 32.51 10.52
CA GLU A 163 14.82 32.57 11.16
C GLU A 163 15.72 33.59 10.45
N LYS A 164 15.81 33.53 9.12
CA LYS A 164 16.58 34.51 8.32
C LYS A 164 16.09 35.93 8.53
N THR A 165 14.77 36.12 8.60
CA THR A 165 14.15 37.43 8.83
C THR A 165 14.49 37.96 10.22
N ILE A 166 14.39 37.11 11.25
CA ILE A 166 14.77 37.47 12.63
C ILE A 166 16.25 37.87 12.69
N PHE A 167 17.13 37.09 12.04
CA PHE A 167 18.55 37.43 11.99
C PHE A 167 18.82 38.77 11.30
N ALA A 168 18.13 39.05 10.18
CA ALA A 168 18.23 40.33 9.48
C ALA A 168 17.74 41.50 10.35
N ILE A 169 16.65 41.32 11.10
CA ILE A 169 16.13 42.32 12.05
C ILE A 169 17.15 42.59 13.15
N ILE A 170 17.69 41.53 13.79
CA ILE A 170 18.71 41.67 14.85
C ILE A 170 19.93 42.42 14.31
N LYS A 171 20.38 42.08 13.10
CA LYS A 171 21.52 42.76 12.46
C LYS A 171 21.22 44.24 12.21
N ALA A 172 20.07 44.57 11.64
CA ALA A 172 19.67 45.96 11.40
C ALA A 172 19.53 46.75 12.72
N GLN A 173 19.01 46.12 13.77
CA GLN A 173 18.88 46.74 15.09
C GLN A 173 20.25 47.01 15.75
N GLU A 174 21.21 46.12 15.58
CA GLU A 174 22.58 46.32 16.07
C GLU A 174 23.31 47.43 15.28
N GLU A 175 23.14 47.48 13.96
CA GLU A 175 23.65 48.57 13.11
C GLU A 175 23.08 49.93 13.55
N GLU A 176 21.77 49.99 13.82
CA GLU A 176 21.09 51.19 14.31
C GLU A 176 21.60 51.60 15.70
N ARG A 177 21.80 50.64 16.61
CA ARG A 177 22.34 50.89 17.94
C ARG A 177 23.74 51.52 17.86
N LEU A 178 24.59 51.01 16.97
CA LEU A 178 25.93 51.54 16.74
C LEU A 178 25.91 52.95 16.13
N ARG A 179 24.96 53.22 15.22
CA ARG A 179 24.75 54.57 14.66
C ARG A 179 24.34 55.55 15.75
N ILE A 180 23.31 55.21 16.53
CA ILE A 180 22.82 56.05 17.64
C ILE A 180 23.95 56.32 18.63
N ALA A 181 24.73 55.30 19.01
CA ALA A 181 25.86 55.49 19.93
C ALA A 181 26.89 56.49 19.39
N ARG A 182 27.13 56.48 18.07
CA ARG A 182 28.02 57.45 17.41
C ARG A 182 27.42 58.86 17.42
N ASP A 183 26.16 59.01 17.05
CA ASP A 183 25.48 60.32 17.02
C ASP A 183 25.39 60.94 18.43
N ILE A 184 25.11 60.13 19.45
CA ILE A 184 25.10 60.57 20.86
C ILE A 184 26.50 61.01 21.32
N HIS A 185 27.56 60.35 20.85
CA HIS A 185 28.93 60.70 21.23
C HIS A 185 29.45 61.94 20.48
N ASP A 186 29.16 62.03 19.18
CA ASP A 186 29.66 63.10 18.32
C ASP A 186 28.92 64.43 18.54
N GLY A 187 27.65 64.42 18.99
CA GLY A 187 26.89 65.63 19.31
C GLY A 187 27.49 66.50 20.44
N PRO A 188 27.83 65.93 21.60
CA PRO A 188 28.59 66.62 22.65
C PRO A 188 29.95 67.11 22.18
N ALA A 189 30.67 66.31 21.39
CA ALA A 189 31.96 66.72 20.82
C ALA A 189 31.82 67.93 19.87
N GLN A 190 30.81 67.94 18.99
CA GLN A 190 30.50 69.07 18.12
C GLN A 190 30.12 70.32 18.93
N SER A 191 29.30 70.15 19.98
CA SER A 191 28.89 71.25 20.85
C SER A 191 30.09 71.87 21.59
N LEU A 192 31.01 71.04 22.07
CA LEU A 192 32.25 71.48 22.69
C LEU A 192 33.17 72.20 21.70
N VAL A 193 33.32 71.67 20.47
CA VAL A 193 34.11 72.32 19.42
C VAL A 193 33.54 73.69 19.07
N ASN A 194 32.21 73.82 18.95
CA ASN A 194 31.57 75.12 18.69
C ASN A 194 31.81 76.11 19.84
N MET A 195 31.66 75.68 21.10
CA MET A 195 31.94 76.53 22.26
C MET A 195 33.40 77.02 22.29
N VAL A 196 34.37 76.14 22.02
CA VAL A 196 35.80 76.51 21.97
C VAL A 196 36.06 77.50 20.83
N MET A 197 35.51 77.26 19.65
CA MET A 197 35.64 78.17 18.49
C MET A 197 35.01 79.54 18.76
N GLN A 198 33.83 79.59 19.39
CA GLN A 198 33.19 80.84 19.80
C GLN A 198 34.03 81.61 20.84
N ALA A 199 34.62 80.90 21.81
CA ALA A 199 35.50 81.52 22.80
C ALA A 199 36.77 82.11 22.14
N GLU A 200 37.42 81.38 21.23
CA GLU A 200 38.56 81.90 20.46
C GLU A 200 38.17 83.09 19.59
N TYR A 201 36.99 83.06 18.95
CA TYR A 201 36.48 84.16 18.15
C TYR A 201 36.25 85.41 19.02
N CYS A 202 35.59 85.26 20.17
CA CYS A 202 35.41 86.34 21.14
C CYS A 202 36.75 86.92 21.62
N GLN A 203 37.74 86.06 21.88
CA GLN A 203 39.08 86.50 22.28
C GLN A 203 39.76 87.34 21.19
N ARG A 204 39.69 86.90 19.92
CA ARG A 204 40.21 87.69 18.79
C ARG A 204 39.43 88.98 18.55
N LEU A 205 38.11 88.96 18.77
CA LEU A 205 37.27 90.16 18.68
C LEU A 205 37.63 91.17 19.76
N LEU A 206 37.88 90.71 20.99
CA LEU A 206 38.37 91.53 22.11
C LEU A 206 39.69 92.25 21.77
N GLU A 207 40.59 91.59 21.06
CA GLU A 207 41.87 92.17 20.64
C GLU A 207 41.72 93.20 19.50
N MET A 208 40.78 93.00 18.58
CA MET A 208 40.63 93.85 17.38
C MET A 208 39.57 94.94 17.49
N ARG A 209 38.40 94.63 18.08
CA ARG A 209 37.21 95.48 18.21
C ARG A 209 36.43 95.15 19.50
N PRO A 210 36.85 95.71 20.65
CA PRO A 210 36.29 95.34 21.95
C PRO A 210 34.79 95.62 22.12
N GLY A 211 34.26 96.62 21.39
CA GLY A 211 32.85 97.02 21.49
C GLY A 211 31.86 96.01 20.88
N ASP A 212 32.33 95.16 19.96
CA ASP A 212 31.47 94.24 19.19
C ASP A 212 31.30 92.87 19.89
N VAL A 213 32.01 92.64 21.00
CA VAL A 213 32.05 91.35 21.73
C VAL A 213 30.74 91.08 22.48
N ASN A 214 30.14 92.12 23.07
CA ASN A 214 28.89 91.97 23.82
C ASN A 214 27.72 91.56 22.91
N THR A 215 27.72 92.00 21.65
CA THR A 215 26.72 91.59 20.66
C THR A 215 26.85 90.13 20.23
N GLU A 216 28.05 89.55 20.27
CA GLU A 216 28.27 88.13 19.94
C GLU A 216 27.96 87.21 21.12
N LEU A 217 28.17 87.67 22.35
CA LEU A 217 27.89 86.90 23.58
C LEU A 217 26.39 86.83 23.96
N GLU A 218 25.54 87.64 23.34
CA GLU A 218 24.09 87.69 23.59
C GLU A 218 23.26 86.78 22.65
N VAL A 219 23.91 86.04 21.74
CA VAL A 219 23.29 85.09 20.80
C VAL A 219 23.56 83.65 21.23
#